data_AF-A0AA91KCM7-F1
#
_entry.id   AF-A0AA91KCM7-F1
#
_cell.length_a   1.000
_cell.length_b   1.000
_cell.length_c   1.000
_cell.angle_alpha   90.00
_cell.angle_beta   90.00
_cell.angle_gamma   90.00
#
_symmetry.space_group_name_H-M   'P 1'
#
loop_
_entity.id
_entity.type
_entity.pdbx_description
1 polymer ?
#
loop_
_entity_poly.entity_id
_entity_poly.type
_entity_poly.pdbx_seq_one_letter_code
_entity_poly.pdbx_strand_id
1 'polypeptide(L)'
;MSYIALEDSVFGVGFLERLEAGAKPVSITQGPETRDVVNSIKKNIANVLNTRTGGAQSSPGLGLIDFNDATLESLDLSLRVKLAIKQCLETYEPRLTNILVSSDYDEHSPLTLRFNIVATVNSEALHEKVQLSLLLDQNRQYRVL
;
A
#
# COMPACT_ATOMS: atom_id res chain seq x y z
N MET A 1 33.28 5.73 7.04
CA MET A 1 32.13 4.83 7.29
C MET A 1 31.26 4.88 6.05
N SER A 2 31.26 3.82 5.25
CA SER A 2 30.46 3.75 4.03
C SER A 2 29.00 3.58 4.40
N TYR A 3 28.18 4.58 4.12
CA TYR A 3 26.73 4.50 4.22
C TYR A 3 26.26 3.59 3.08
N ILE A 4 25.98 2.32 3.41
CA ILE A 4 25.27 1.42 2.49
C ILE A 4 23.82 1.89 2.55
N ALA A 5 23.38 2.65 1.54
CA ALA A 5 21.96 2.89 1.34
C ALA A 5 21.27 1.52 1.30
N LEU A 6 20.20 1.36 2.09
CA LEU A 6 19.36 0.16 2.07
C LEU A 6 19.03 -0.19 0.62
N GLU A 7 19.18 -1.46 0.23
CA GLU A 7 19.02 -1.90 -1.17
C GLU A 7 17.68 -1.48 -1.81
N ASP A 8 16.65 -1.24 -0.98
CA ASP A 8 15.35 -0.71 -1.39
C ASP A 8 15.44 0.70 -2.02
N SER A 9 16.45 1.49 -1.64
CA SER A 9 16.73 2.83 -2.18
C SER A 9 17.44 2.80 -3.54
N VAL A 10 18.20 1.73 -3.84
CA VAL A 10 19.05 1.64 -5.04
C VAL A 10 18.25 1.22 -6.27
N PHE A 11 17.23 0.37 -6.09
CA PHE A 11 16.47 -0.18 -7.21
C PHE A 11 15.07 0.40 -7.35
N GLY A 12 14.49 1.02 -6.32
CA GLY A 12 13.14 1.61 -6.28
C GLY A 12 11.96 0.66 -6.57
N VAL A 13 12.18 -0.50 -7.19
CA VAL A 13 11.21 -1.57 -7.45
C VAL A 13 11.41 -2.76 -6.49
N GLY A 14 10.32 -3.43 -6.13
CA GLY A 14 10.34 -4.50 -5.13
C GLY A 14 11.18 -5.71 -5.54
N PHE A 15 11.80 -6.38 -4.56
CA PHE A 15 12.62 -7.58 -4.80
C PHE A 15 11.86 -8.68 -5.54
N LEU A 16 10.63 -9.00 -5.11
CA LEU A 16 9.86 -10.08 -5.73
C LEU A 16 9.52 -9.79 -7.19
N GLU A 17 9.27 -8.53 -7.53
CA GLU A 17 9.01 -8.10 -8.91
C GLU A 17 10.24 -8.27 -9.80
N ARG A 18 11.45 -8.08 -9.26
CA ARG A 18 12.70 -8.37 -9.96
C ARG A 18 12.92 -9.87 -10.22
N LEU A 19 12.28 -10.74 -9.44
CA LEU A 19 12.34 -12.19 -9.61
C LEU A 19 11.24 -12.76 -10.52
N GLU A 20 10.24 -11.96 -10.91
CA GLU A 20 9.14 -12.44 -11.74
C GLU A 20 9.63 -12.85 -13.15
N ALA A 21 9.04 -13.92 -13.67
CA ALA A 21 9.34 -14.39 -15.02
C ALA A 21 8.95 -13.31 -16.04
N GLY A 22 9.93 -12.84 -16.82
CA GLY A 22 9.74 -11.75 -17.79
C GLY A 22 9.97 -10.34 -17.23
N ALA A 23 10.51 -10.20 -16.02
CA ALA A 23 10.94 -8.90 -15.49
C ALA A 23 11.93 -8.21 -16.45
N LYS A 24 11.72 -6.91 -16.69
CA LYS A 24 12.64 -6.11 -17.50
C LYS A 24 14.00 -6.01 -16.79
N PRO A 25 15.12 -6.13 -17.50
CA PRO A 25 16.43 -5.94 -16.90
C PRO A 25 16.56 -4.49 -16.42
N VAL A 26 16.70 -4.30 -15.11
CA VAL A 26 16.92 -2.98 -14.50
C VAL A 26 18.38 -2.61 -14.70
N SER A 27 18.65 -1.48 -15.37
CA SER A 27 20.01 -0.96 -15.48
C SER A 27 20.46 -0.40 -14.14
N ILE A 28 21.44 -1.05 -13.53
CA ILE A 28 22.09 -0.62 -12.28
C ILE A 28 22.66 0.81 -12.41
N THR A 29 23.03 1.23 -13.63
CA THR A 29 23.65 2.53 -13.93
C THR A 29 22.67 3.68 -14.21
N GLN A 30 21.39 3.39 -14.46
CA GLN A 30 20.38 4.41 -14.82
C GLN A 30 19.26 4.54 -13.78
N GLY A 31 19.23 3.65 -12.78
CA GLY A 31 18.13 3.60 -11.82
C GLY A 31 16.82 3.10 -12.44
N PRO A 32 15.79 2.85 -11.63
CA PRO A 32 14.46 2.48 -12.11
C PRO A 32 13.73 3.68 -12.73
N GLU A 33 12.86 3.43 -13.72
CA GLU A 33 11.93 4.46 -14.17
C GLU A 33 10.90 4.78 -13.09
N THR A 34 10.52 6.06 -12.97
CA THR A 34 9.48 6.53 -12.04
C THR A 34 8.20 5.74 -12.11
N ARG A 35 7.76 5.45 -13.33
CA ARG A 35 6.50 4.75 -13.58
C ARG A 35 6.54 3.34 -13.02
N ASP A 36 7.68 2.67 -13.13
CA ASP A 36 7.88 1.32 -12.63
C ASP A 36 7.91 1.30 -11.10
N VAL A 37 8.54 2.29 -10.47
CA VAL A 37 8.50 2.47 -9.00
C VAL A 37 7.07 2.65 -8.50
N VAL A 38 6.30 3.56 -9.12
CA VAL A 38 4.91 3.81 -8.73
C VAL A 38 4.04 2.57 -8.94
N ASN A 39 4.21 1.85 -10.05
CA ASN A 39 3.48 0.60 -10.31
C ASN A 39 3.83 -0.49 -9.29
N SER A 40 5.12 -0.62 -8.94
CA SER A 40 5.60 -1.54 -7.91
C SER A 40 4.94 -1.26 -6.56
N ILE A 41 4.87 0.01 -6.17
CA ILE A 41 4.19 0.46 -4.95
C ILE A 41 2.69 0.15 -5.02
N LYS A 42 2.00 0.48 -6.12
CA LYS A 42 0.57 0.17 -6.30
C LYS A 42 0.30 -1.33 -6.13
N LYS A 43 1.13 -2.18 -6.73
CA LYS A 43 1.02 -3.64 -6.65
C LYS A 43 1.25 -4.14 -5.23
N ASN A 44 2.26 -3.63 -4.53
CA ASN A 44 2.52 -4.03 -3.14
C ASN A 44 1.37 -3.60 -2.21
N ILE A 45 0.89 -2.35 -2.32
CA ILE A 45 -0.30 -1.87 -1.58
C ILE A 45 -1.48 -2.82 -1.80
N ALA A 46 -1.78 -3.17 -3.05
CA ALA A 46 -2.88 -4.08 -3.35
C ALA A 46 -2.68 -5.45 -2.70
N ASN A 47 -1.48 -6.02 -2.76
CA ASN A 47 -1.18 -7.31 -2.14
C ASN A 47 -1.31 -7.27 -0.60
N VAL A 48 -0.74 -6.24 0.02
CA VAL A 48 -0.75 -6.06 1.48
C VAL A 48 -2.19 -5.86 1.97
N LEU A 49 -2.95 -4.95 1.37
CA LEU A 49 -4.30 -4.63 1.85
C LEU A 49 -5.32 -5.74 1.55
N ASN A 50 -5.11 -6.56 0.52
CA ASN A 50 -5.93 -7.75 0.26
C ASN A 50 -5.50 -8.98 1.06
N THR A 51 -4.41 -8.89 1.84
CA THR A 51 -4.04 -9.92 2.81
C THR A 51 -4.81 -9.71 4.11
N ARG A 52 -5.08 -10.80 4.83
CA ARG A 52 -5.71 -10.78 6.16
C ARG A 52 -4.67 -11.02 7.24
N THR A 53 -4.76 -10.26 8.34
CA THR A 53 -3.90 -10.48 9.52
C THR A 53 -3.98 -11.94 9.98
N GLY A 54 -2.82 -12.55 10.24
CA GLY A 54 -2.67 -13.97 10.53
C GLY A 54 -2.60 -14.90 9.30
N GLY A 55 -2.72 -14.37 8.08
CA GLY A 55 -2.64 -15.15 6.83
C GLY A 55 -1.22 -15.56 6.42
N ALA A 56 -0.18 -14.92 6.98
CA ALA A 56 1.21 -15.23 6.71
C ALA A 56 1.95 -15.67 7.98
N GLN A 57 2.45 -16.90 8.00
CA GLN A 57 3.14 -17.46 9.17
C GLN A 57 4.46 -16.72 9.48
N SER A 58 5.16 -16.24 8.43
CA SER A 58 6.39 -15.46 8.56
C SER A 58 6.18 -14.00 8.96
N SER A 59 4.95 -13.48 8.80
CA SER A 59 4.59 -12.11 9.17
C SER A 59 3.14 -12.07 9.68
N PRO A 60 2.91 -12.42 10.96
CA PRO A 60 1.55 -12.54 11.50
C PRO A 60 0.76 -11.23 11.47
N GLY A 61 1.44 -10.08 11.50
CA GLY A 61 0.84 -8.76 11.41
C GLY A 61 0.44 -8.32 10.00
N LEU A 62 0.78 -9.10 8.95
CA LEU A 62 0.57 -8.71 7.56
C LEU A 62 -0.92 -8.70 7.21
N GLY A 63 -1.36 -7.62 6.59
CA GLY A 63 -2.72 -7.47 6.10
C GLY A 63 -3.64 -6.74 7.07
N LEU A 64 -4.92 -6.75 6.74
CA LEU A 64 -5.96 -6.07 7.50
C LEU A 64 -6.74 -7.05 8.38
N ILE A 65 -7.18 -6.54 9.54
CA ILE A 65 -8.09 -7.27 10.43
C ILE A 65 -9.44 -7.48 9.75
N ASP A 66 -10.15 -8.54 10.15
CA ASP A 66 -11.52 -8.73 9.66
C ASP A 66 -12.46 -7.75 10.35
N PHE A 67 -13.13 -6.94 9.55
CA PHE A 67 -14.04 -5.91 9.99
C PHE A 67 -15.48 -6.42 10.17
N ASN A 68 -15.70 -7.73 10.02
CA ASN A 68 -17.02 -8.36 9.99
C ASN A 68 -17.66 -8.59 11.37
N ASP A 69 -17.12 -8.02 12.46
CA ASP A 69 -17.73 -8.17 13.79
C ASP A 69 -18.89 -7.17 13.95
N ALA A 70 -20.10 -7.68 13.74
CA ALA A 70 -21.32 -6.94 13.42
C ALA A 70 -21.99 -6.27 14.64
N THR A 71 -21.25 -5.46 15.39
CA THR A 71 -21.81 -4.68 16.52
C THR A 71 -21.39 -3.21 16.54
N LEU A 72 -20.61 -2.74 15.56
CA LEU A 72 -20.08 -1.38 15.53
C LEU A 72 -20.89 -0.47 14.60
N GLU A 73 -21.17 0.74 15.08
CA GLU A 73 -21.71 1.83 14.25
C GLU A 73 -20.78 2.10 13.07
N SER A 74 -21.34 2.39 11.89
CA SER A 74 -20.60 2.54 10.62
C SER A 74 -19.46 3.58 10.69
N LEU A 75 -19.63 4.62 11.52
CA LEU A 75 -18.62 5.65 11.74
C LEU A 75 -17.39 5.11 12.49
N ASP A 76 -17.56 4.32 13.55
CA ASP A 76 -16.43 3.71 14.28
C ASP A 76 -15.67 2.71 13.39
N LEU A 77 -16.41 1.96 12.56
CA LEU A 77 -15.79 1.06 11.59
C LEU A 77 -14.89 1.80 10.59
N SER A 78 -15.37 2.90 9.99
CA SER A 78 -14.58 3.67 9.01
C SER A 78 -13.26 4.20 9.58
N LEU A 79 -13.29 4.64 10.85
CA LEU A 79 -12.12 5.16 11.55
C LEU A 79 -11.11 4.03 11.83
N ARG A 80 -11.59 2.88 12.30
CA ARG A 80 -10.75 1.69 12.56
C ARG A 80 -10.09 1.18 11.28
N VAL A 81 -10.84 1.07 10.19
CA VAL A 81 -10.28 0.66 8.88
C VAL A 81 -9.21 1.66 8.43
N LYS A 82 -9.48 2.96 8.54
CA LYS A 82 -8.51 4.02 8.23
C LYS A 82 -7.21 3.89 9.03
N LEU A 83 -7.30 3.64 10.34
CA LEU A 83 -6.12 3.45 11.19
C LEU A 83 -5.36 2.17 10.83
N ALA A 84 -6.07 1.06 10.61
CA ALA A 84 -5.47 -0.22 10.24
C ALA A 84 -4.73 -0.13 8.90
N ILE A 85 -5.34 0.49 7.89
CA ILE A 85 -4.71 0.75 6.59
C ILE A 85 -3.44 1.57 6.78
N LYS A 86 -3.50 2.67 7.54
CA LYS A 86 -2.34 3.52 7.78
C LYS A 86 -1.18 2.73 8.41
N GLN A 87 -1.45 2.01 9.50
CA GLN A 87 -0.43 1.22 10.21
C GLN A 87 0.15 0.11 9.32
N CYS A 88 -0.70 -0.56 8.55
CA CYS A 88 -0.29 -1.62 7.63
C CYS A 88 0.67 -1.06 6.56
N LEU A 89 0.34 0.08 5.95
CA LEU A 89 1.19 0.71 4.93
C LEU A 89 2.49 1.27 5.52
N GLU A 90 2.46 1.88 6.70
CA GLU A 90 3.67 2.33 7.40
C GLU A 90 4.64 1.18 7.72
N THR A 91 4.11 -0.04 7.91
CA THR A 91 4.92 -1.23 8.24
C THR A 91 5.42 -1.98 7.01
N TYR A 92 4.56 -2.14 5.99
CA TYR A 92 4.81 -3.05 4.87
C TYR A 92 5.09 -2.35 3.53
N GLU A 93 5.07 -1.01 3.49
CA GLU A 93 5.51 -0.23 2.33
C GLU A 93 6.37 0.97 2.79
N PRO A 94 7.62 0.73 3.22
CA PRO A 94 8.49 1.77 3.79
C PRO A 94 8.93 2.84 2.78
N ARG A 95 8.75 2.60 1.47
CA ARG A 95 8.99 3.61 0.43
C ARG A 95 7.93 4.73 0.49
N LEU A 96 6.81 4.54 1.18
CA LEU A 96 5.82 5.58 1.41
C LEU A 96 6.07 6.29 2.74
N THR A 97 5.99 7.61 2.69
CA THR A 97 6.10 8.51 3.85
C THR A 97 4.92 9.47 3.86
N ASN A 98 4.67 10.12 5.01
CA ASN A 98 3.58 11.10 5.17
C ASN A 98 2.21 10.55 4.72
N ILE A 99 1.91 9.30 5.09
CA ILE A 99 0.69 8.61 4.68
C ILE A 99 -0.54 9.25 5.37
N LEU A 100 -1.43 9.80 4.56
CA LEU A 100 -2.74 10.32 4.95
C LEU A 100 -3.82 9.43 4.34
N VAL A 101 -4.66 8.85 5.19
CA VAL A 101 -5.82 8.08 4.77
C VAL A 101 -7.09 8.88 5.10
N SER A 102 -7.98 9.09 4.15
CA SER A 102 -9.30 9.69 4.35
C SER A 102 -10.39 8.74 3.87
N SER A 103 -11.55 8.77 4.53
CA SER A 103 -12.74 8.02 4.10
C SER A 103 -13.71 8.97 3.42
N ASP A 104 -14.12 8.63 2.21
CA ASP A 104 -15.19 9.33 1.50
C ASP A 104 -16.50 8.58 1.74
N TYR A 105 -17.46 9.25 2.36
CA TYR A 105 -18.81 8.74 2.52
C TYR A 105 -19.64 9.09 1.29
N ASP A 106 -20.30 8.09 0.71
CA ASP A 106 -21.26 8.29 -0.38
C ASP A 106 -22.67 8.13 0.12
N GLU A 107 -23.46 9.21 0.05
CA GLU A 107 -24.89 9.13 0.36
C GLU A 107 -25.65 8.21 -0.59
N HIS A 108 -25.18 8.03 -1.83
CA HIS A 108 -25.80 7.17 -2.84
C HIS A 108 -25.36 5.71 -2.75
N SER A 109 -24.33 5.39 -1.97
CA SER A 109 -23.83 4.02 -1.77
C SER A 109 -23.33 3.83 -0.34
N PRO A 110 -24.23 3.86 0.66
CA PRO A 110 -23.87 3.84 2.08
C PRO A 110 -23.18 2.54 2.54
N LEU A 111 -23.29 1.48 1.75
CA LEU A 111 -22.64 0.19 2.00
C LEU A 111 -21.24 0.10 1.37
N THR A 112 -20.82 1.08 0.57
CA THR A 112 -19.50 1.11 -0.07
C THR A 112 -18.59 2.04 0.70
N LEU A 113 -17.56 1.47 1.33
CA LEU A 113 -16.51 2.26 1.98
C LEU A 113 -15.45 2.65 0.95
N ARG A 114 -15.20 3.95 0.81
CA ARG A 114 -14.15 4.46 -0.08
C ARG A 114 -13.07 5.13 0.74
N PHE A 115 -11.82 4.81 0.42
CA PHE A 115 -10.67 5.37 1.11
C PHE A 115 -9.74 6.03 0.11
N ASN A 116 -9.32 7.26 0.38
CA ASN A 116 -8.26 7.90 -0.37
C ASN A 116 -6.98 7.87 0.45
N ILE A 117 -5.87 7.53 -0.21
CA ILE A 117 -4.54 7.50 0.38
C ILE A 117 -3.64 8.49 -0.34
N VAL A 118 -3.20 9.50 0.38
CA VAL A 118 -2.21 10.46 -0.11
C VAL A 118 -0.91 10.18 0.61
N ALA A 119 0.18 9.99 -0.12
CA ALA A 119 1.49 9.73 0.47
C ALA A 119 2.62 10.36 -0.37
N THR A 120 3.80 10.46 0.22
CA THR A 120 5.01 10.90 -0.47
C THR A 120 5.89 9.68 -0.67
N VAL A 121 6.38 9.47 -1.90
CA VAL A 121 7.36 8.41 -2.16
C VAL A 121 8.72 8.93 -1.72
N ASN A 122 9.35 8.21 -0.80
CA ASN A 122 10.70 8.45 -0.33
C ASN A 122 11.64 7.46 -1.04
N SER A 123 11.84 7.68 -2.33
CA SER A 123 12.87 6.98 -3.08
C SER A 123 13.96 7.98 -3.41
N GLU A 124 15.24 7.62 -3.27
CA GLU A 124 16.34 8.46 -3.76
C GLU A 124 16.19 8.76 -5.25
N ALA A 125 15.49 7.89 -5.99
CA ALA A 125 15.13 8.10 -7.38
C ALA A 125 14.01 9.14 -7.59
N LEU A 126 13.16 9.40 -6.59
CA LEU A 126 11.92 10.18 -6.72
C LEU A 126 11.48 10.86 -5.42
N HIS A 127 11.59 12.18 -5.39
CA HIS A 127 10.90 13.03 -4.41
C HIS A 127 9.53 13.47 -4.96
N GLU A 128 8.69 12.50 -5.32
CA GLU A 128 7.36 12.78 -5.87
C GLU A 128 6.24 12.47 -4.87
N LYS A 129 5.23 13.35 -4.87
CA LYS A 129 3.99 13.13 -4.11
C LYS A 129 3.07 12.25 -4.94
N VAL A 130 2.64 11.13 -4.37
CA VAL A 130 1.76 10.17 -5.04
C VAL A 130 0.41 10.14 -4.34
N GLN A 131 -0.65 10.28 -5.14
CA GLN A 131 -2.02 10.13 -4.66
C GLN A 131 -2.60 8.83 -5.22
N LEU A 132 -3.14 8.01 -4.33
CA LEU A 132 -3.70 6.71 -4.60
C LEU A 132 -5.13 6.69 -4.06
N SER A 133 -6.09 6.23 -4.87
CA SER A 133 -7.45 6.00 -4.38
C SER A 133 -7.66 4.50 -4.20
N LEU A 134 -8.26 4.13 -3.07
CA LEU A 134 -8.56 2.76 -2.71
C LEU A 134 -10.07 2.58 -2.59
N LEU A 135 -10.60 1.72 -3.44
CA LEU A 135 -12.00 1.31 -3.38
C LEU A 135 -12.07 -0.01 -2.60
N LEU A 136 -12.85 -0.05 -1.52
CA LEU A 136 -13.28 -1.32 -0.94
C LEU A 136 -14.62 -1.69 -1.59
N ASP A 137 -14.61 -2.70 -2.44
CA ASP A 137 -15.83 -3.17 -3.10
C ASP A 137 -16.68 -4.04 -2.16
N GLN A 138 -17.90 -4.37 -2.59
CA GLN A 138 -18.83 -5.21 -1.82
C GLN A 138 -18.32 -6.66 -1.63
N ASN A 139 -17.36 -7.11 -2.43
CA ASN A 139 -16.69 -8.41 -2.32
C ASN A 139 -15.47 -8.38 -1.38
N ARG A 140 -15.27 -7.28 -0.64
CA ARG A 140 -14.18 -7.11 0.34
C ARG A 140 -12.79 -7.10 -0.30
N GLN A 141 -12.69 -6.70 -1.57
CA GLN A 141 -11.42 -6.54 -2.26
C GLN A 141 -11.05 -5.06 -2.31
N TYR A 142 -9.83 -4.74 -1.89
CA TYR A 142 -9.24 -3.41 -2.03
C TYR A 142 -8.65 -3.27 -3.43
N ARG A 143 -9.21 -2.35 -4.21
CA ARG A 143 -8.70 -2.00 -5.53
C ARG A 143 -8.02 -0.65 -5.49
N VAL A 144 -6.74 -0.62 -5.86
CA VAL A 144 -6.01 0.63 -6.10
C VAL A 144 -6.40 1.16 -7.48
N LEU A 145 -6.81 2.42 -7.55
CA LEU A 145 -7.15 3.13 -8.78
C LEU A 145 -5.95 3.91 -9.36
#